data_AF-A0A528AHA6-F1
#
_entry.id   AF-A0A528AHA6-F1
#
_cell.length_a   1.000
_cell.length_b   1.000
_cell.length_c   1.000
_cell.angle_alpha   90.00
_cell.angle_beta   90.00
_cell.angle_gamma   90.00
#
_symmetry.space_group_name_H-M   'P 1'
#
loop_
_entity.id
_entity.type
_entity.pdbx_description
1 polymer ?
#
loop_
_entity_poly.entity_id
_entity_poly.type
_entity_poly.pdbx_seq_one_letter_code
_entity_poly.pdbx_strand_id
1 'polypeptide(L)' 'AMIQNANGERMAAADNLLAIVKADRSWNDDGAKTQLLQFFEAWGMTDEATLAARRKLSSLLFS' A
#
# COMPACT_ATOMS: atom_id res chain seq x y z
N ALA A 1 -9.17 -2.79 1.85
CA ALA A 1 -7.81 -3.32 1.62
C ALA A 1 -7.74 -4.85 1.75
N MET A 2 -7.93 -5.44 2.94
CA MET A 2 -7.76 -6.90 3.13
C MET A 2 -8.71 -7.75 2.30
N ILE A 3 -10.00 -7.39 2.23
CA ILE A 3 -10.99 -8.11 1.40
C ILE A 3 -10.61 -8.05 -0.08
N GLN A 4 -10.23 -6.86 -0.58
CA GLN A 4 -9.78 -6.69 -1.96
C GLN A 4 -8.52 -7.51 -2.26
N ASN A 5 -7.56 -7.54 -1.34
CA ASN A 5 -6.37 -8.36 -1.49
C ASN A 5 -6.72 -9.86 -1.57
N ALA A 6 -7.64 -10.33 -0.71
CA ALA A 6 -8.13 -11.71 -0.75
C ALA A 6 -8.85 -12.05 -2.06
N ASN A 7 -9.51 -11.07 -2.68
CA ASN A 7 -10.14 -11.20 -4.00
C ASN A 7 -9.17 -11.06 -5.18
N GLY A 8 -7.87 -10.84 -4.94
CA GLY A 8 -6.88 -10.60 -5.99
C GLY A 8 -6.89 -9.17 -6.56
N GLU A 9 -7.69 -8.27 -5.98
CA GLU A 9 -7.82 -6.85 -6.37
C GLU A 9 -6.66 -6.00 -5.79
N ARG A 10 -5.42 -6.38 -6.10
CA ARG A 10 -4.18 -5.84 -5.50
C ARG A 10 -4.06 -4.32 -5.62
N MET A 11 -4.34 -3.78 -6.81
CA MET A 11 -4.30 -2.32 -7.07
C MET A 11 -5.27 -1.56 -6.16
N ALA A 12 -6.51 -2.03 -6.05
CA ALA A 12 -7.52 -1.41 -5.21
C ALA A 12 -7.21 -1.55 -3.71
N ALA A 13 -6.62 -2.68 -3.32
CA ALA A 13 -6.14 -2.90 -1.96
C ALA A 13 -5.03 -1.90 -1.58
N ALA A 14 -4.05 -1.71 -2.46
CA ALA A 14 -2.95 -0.77 -2.26
C ALA A 14 -3.42 0.69 -2.27
N ASP A 15 -4.29 1.08 -3.20
CA ASP A 15 -4.80 2.45 -3.30
C ASP A 15 -5.58 2.86 -2.04
N ASN A 16 -6.32 1.94 -1.42
CA ASN A 16 -6.99 2.19 -0.14
C ASN A 16 -6.01 2.45 1.00
N LEU A 17 -4.90 1.70 1.09
CA LEU A 17 -3.89 1.93 2.12
C LEU A 17 -3.13 3.24 1.86
N LEU A 18 -2.83 3.55 0.60
CA LEU A 18 -2.21 4.82 0.21
C LEU A 18 -3.10 6.02 0.52
N ALA A 19 -4.42 5.88 0.38
CA ALA A 19 -5.38 6.90 0.77
C ALA A 19 -5.32 7.18 2.28
N ILE A 20 -5.18 6.15 3.11
CA ILE A 20 -4.97 6.31 4.56
C ILE A 20 -3.65 7.05 4.83
N VAL A 21 -2.54 6.59 4.24
CA VAL A 21 -1.22 7.24 4.43
C VAL A 21 -1.23 8.71 3.99
N LYS A 22 -1.97 9.04 2.93
CA LYS A 22 -2.14 10.42 2.46
C LYS A 22 -2.92 11.28 3.45
N ALA A 23 -3.94 10.71 4.11
CA ALA A 23 -4.76 11.42 5.08
C ALA A 23 -4.04 11.59 6.44
N ASP A 24 -3.40 10.54 6.93
CA ASP A 24 -2.61 10.50 8.15
C ASP A 24 -1.50 9.46 8.03
N ARG A 25 -0.25 9.92 8.00
CA ARG A 25 0.92 9.05 7.86
C ARG A 25 1.14 8.15 9.07
N SER A 26 0.76 8.62 10.25
CA SER A 26 0.98 7.95 11.55
C SER A 26 -0.20 7.07 11.99
N TRP A 27 -1.26 7.01 11.16
CA TRP A 27 -2.49 6.29 11.49
C TRP A 27 -2.17 4.87 11.98
N ASN A 28 -2.64 4.56 13.19
CA ASN A 28 -2.49 3.25 13.83
C ASN A 28 -1.02 2.77 13.86
N ASP A 29 -0.12 3.60 14.39
CA ASP A 29 1.32 3.32 14.49
C ASP A 29 1.95 2.94 13.14
N ASP A 30 1.71 3.77 12.13
CA ASP A 30 2.09 3.53 10.72
C ASP A 30 1.42 2.29 10.08
N GLY A 31 0.30 1.81 10.62
CA GLY A 31 -0.32 0.54 10.24
C GLY A 31 -0.62 0.40 8.75
N ALA A 32 -1.03 1.48 8.08
CA ALA A 32 -1.29 1.46 6.63
C ALA A 32 -0.01 1.29 5.81
N LYS A 33 1.08 1.95 6.21
CA LYS A 33 2.41 1.81 5.59
C LYS A 33 2.94 0.39 5.81
N THR A 34 2.86 -0.12 7.03
CA THR A 34 3.30 -1.48 7.38
C THR A 34 2.54 -2.53 6.59
N GLN A 35 1.21 -2.38 6.43
CA GLN A 35 0.40 -3.29 5.62
C GLN A 35 0.78 -3.27 4.13
N LEU A 36 1.11 -2.10 3.58
CA LEU A 36 1.62 -1.99 2.19
C LEU A 36 2.92 -2.78 2.01
N LEU A 37 3.85 -2.66 2.97
CA LEU A 37 5.12 -3.40 2.92
C LEU A 37 4.90 -4.92 2.94
N GLN A 38 3.99 -5.40 3.79
CA GLN A 38 3.60 -6.82 3.83
C GLN A 38 2.98 -7.29 2.51
N PHE A 39 2.15 -6.46 1.88
CA PHE A 39 1.60 -6.76 0.55
C PHE A 39 2.70 -6.84 -0.52
N PHE A 40 3.69 -5.95 -0.48
CA PHE A 40 4.80 -5.98 -1.44
C PHE A 40 5.65 -7.25 -1.31
N GLU A 41 5.88 -7.72 -0.08
CA GLU A 41 6.54 -9.00 0.16
C GLU A 41 5.72 -10.18 -0.37
N ALA A 42 4.40 -10.17 -0.11
CA ALA A 42 3.50 -11.25 -0.52
C ALA A 42 3.26 -11.31 -2.04
N TRP A 43 3.17 -10.17 -2.72
CA TRP A 43 2.94 -10.09 -4.17
C TRP A 43 4.24 -10.23 -4.98
N GLY A 44 5.37 -9.87 -4.37
CA GLY A 44 6.68 -9.82 -5.02
C GLY A 44 7.06 -8.42 -5.48
N MET A 45 8.36 -8.16 -5.51
CA MET A 45 8.92 -6.83 -5.80
C MET A 45 8.78 -6.38 -7.25
N THR A 46 8.51 -7.30 -8.17
CA THR A 46 8.29 -7.04 -9.60
C THR A 46 6.82 -7.04 -10.01
N ASP A 47 5.90 -7.28 -9.07
CA ASP A 47 4.46 -7.20 -9.32
C ASP A 47 4.06 -5.76 -9.68
N GLU A 48 3.16 -5.61 -10.65
CA GLU A 48 2.73 -4.31 -11.15
C GLU A 48 2.10 -3.44 -10.06
N ALA A 49 1.30 -4.03 -9.15
CA ALA A 49 0.69 -3.31 -8.04
C ALA A 49 1.74 -2.88 -7.02
N THR A 50 2.73 -3.73 -6.74
CA THR A 50 3.89 -3.37 -5.90
C THR A 50 4.64 -2.17 -6.48
N LEU A 51 5.00 -2.21 -7.76
CA LEU A 51 5.74 -1.13 -8.42
C LEU A 51 4.98 0.20 -8.40
N ALA A 52 3.70 0.17 -8.77
CA ALA A 52 2.85 1.36 -8.80
C ALA A 52 2.66 1.95 -7.39
N ALA A 53 2.35 1.11 -6.40
CA ALA A 53 2.11 1.54 -5.04
C ALA A 53 3.38 2.06 -4.36
N ARG A 54 4.54 1.42 -4.56
CA ARG A 54 5.83 1.89 -4.01
C ARG A 54 6.19 3.29 -4.53
N ARG A 55 5.97 3.56 -5.81
CA ARG A 55 6.18 4.89 -6.40
C ARG A 55 5.28 5.95 -5.73
N LYS A 56 3.99 5.65 -5.58
CA LYS A 56 3.03 6.54 -4.90
C LYS A 56 3.40 6.77 -3.43
N LEU A 57 3.74 5.70 -2.71
CA LEU A 57 4.14 5.76 -1.30
C LEU A 57 5.40 6.63 -1.13
N SER A 58 6.42 6.45 -1.95
CA SER A 58 7.62 7.29 -1.93
C SER A 58 7.27 8.76 -2.11
N SER A 59 6.47 9.08 -3.12
CA SER A 59 5.99 10.45 -3.33
C SER A 59 5.27 11.00 -2.10
N LEU A 60 4.39 10.22 -1.47
CA LEU A 60 3.63 10.65 -0.29
C LEU A 60 4.49 10.85 0.95
N LEU A 61 5.63 10.17 1.08
CA LEU A 61 6.50 10.24 2.25
C LEU A 61 7.53 11.37 2.16
N PHE A 62 7.97 11.70 0.95
CA PHE A 62 9.09 12.62 0.72
C PHE A 62 8.69 13.93 0.01
N SER A 63 7.41 14.11 -0.31
CA SER A 63 6.81 15.44 -0.57
C SER A 63 6.37 16.10 0.73
#